data_AF-A0A8T6CNC8-F1
#
_entry.id   AF-A0A8T6CNC8-F1
#
_cell.length_a   1.000
_cell.length_b   1.000
_cell.length_c   1.000
_cell.angle_alpha   90.00
_cell.angle_beta   90.00
_cell.angle_gamma   90.00
#
_symmetry.space_group_name_H-M   'P 1'
#
loop_
_entity.id
_entity.type
_entity.pdbx_description
1 polymer ?
#
loop_
_entity_poly.entity_id
_entity_poly.type
_entity_poly.pdbx_seq_one_letter_code
_entity_poly.pdbx_strand_id
1 'polypeptide(L)'
;MTMSEEQRQARLAQIKRQWEQRRAISRSLGKIKTKIGVYSAKGGVGKTTVAVNLAAYLAEKGYKVGLLDADIDTPNAPEVLGSDAH
;
A
#
# COMPACT_ATOMS: atom_id res chain seq x y z
N MET A 1 15.76 -2.00 -36.43
CA MET A 1 14.51 -1.26 -36.13
C MET A 1 14.86 -0.07 -35.26
N THR A 2 14.94 1.13 -35.83
CA THR A 2 15.14 2.40 -35.11
C THR A 2 13.80 2.85 -34.53
N MET A 3 13.75 3.11 -33.22
CA MET A 3 12.54 3.63 -32.57
C MET A 3 12.22 5.04 -33.09
N SER A 4 10.93 5.35 -33.29
CA SER A 4 10.50 6.69 -33.71
C SER A 4 10.74 7.72 -32.59
N GLU A 5 10.87 9.00 -32.95
CA GLU A 5 11.06 10.08 -31.97
C GLU A 5 9.90 10.20 -30.99
N GLU A 6 8.67 9.98 -31.45
CA GLU A 6 7.49 9.92 -30.58
C GLU A 6 7.60 8.80 -29.54
N GLN A 7 8.04 7.60 -29.94
CA GLN A 7 8.24 6.48 -29.02
C GLN A 7 9.33 6.76 -27.98
N ARG A 8 10.41 7.46 -28.37
CA ARG A 8 11.45 7.93 -27.44
C ARG A 8 10.90 8.94 -26.45
N GLN A 9 10.15 9.93 -26.92
CA GLN A 9 9.55 10.95 -26.05
C GLN A 9 8.52 10.36 -25.08
N ALA A 10 7.65 9.47 -25.56
CA ALA A 10 6.68 8.76 -24.72
C ALA A 10 7.38 7.93 -23.63
N ARG A 11 8.46 7.23 -23.97
CA ARG A 11 9.24 6.44 -23.01
C ARG A 11 9.92 7.32 -21.96
N LEU A 12 10.51 8.44 -22.34
CA LEU A 12 11.12 9.40 -21.40
C LEU A 12 10.08 10.01 -20.45
N ALA A 13 8.90 10.39 -20.98
CA ALA A 13 7.80 10.90 -20.17
C ALA A 13 7.29 9.85 -19.17
N GLN A 14 7.17 8.59 -19.58
CA GLN A 14 6.77 7.49 -18.69
C GLN A 14 7.80 7.27 -17.57
N ILE A 15 9.09 7.26 -17.90
CA ILE A 15 10.17 7.13 -16.91
C ILE A 15 10.11 8.27 -15.89
N LYS A 16 9.95 9.51 -16.36
CA LYS A 16 9.84 10.69 -15.50
C LYS A 16 8.64 10.58 -14.55
N ARG A 17 7.46 10.22 -15.06
CA ARG A 17 6.25 10.01 -14.25
C ARG A 17 6.45 8.93 -13.19
N GLN A 18 7.03 7.79 -13.56
CA GLN A 18 7.30 6.70 -12.62
C GLN A 18 8.26 7.15 -11.50
N TRP A 19 9.27 7.96 -11.83
CA TRP A 19 10.23 8.51 -10.88
C TRP A 19 9.58 9.51 -9.91
N GLU A 20 8.69 10.36 -10.41
CA GLU A 20 7.91 11.30 -9.59
C GLU A 20 6.96 10.57 -8.64
N GLN A 21 6.24 9.55 -9.13
CA GLN A 21 5.38 8.70 -8.31
C GLN A 21 6.16 8.00 -7.19
N ARG A 22 7.30 7.37 -7.51
CA ARG A 22 8.15 6.70 -6.51
C ARG A 22 8.66 7.67 -5.44
N ARG A 23 9.06 8.89 -5.84
CA ARG A 23 9.48 9.94 -4.89
C ARG A 23 8.34 10.42 -4.00
N ALA A 24 7.12 10.52 -4.53
CA ALA A 24 5.96 10.90 -3.75
C ALA A 24 5.62 9.84 -2.69
N ILE A 25 5.60 8.56 -3.10
CA ILE A 25 5.39 7.42 -2.18
C ILE A 25 6.46 7.40 -1.09
N SER A 26 7.74 7.50 -1.47
CA SER A 26 8.85 7.52 -0.52
C SER A 26 8.75 8.68 0.48
N ARG A 27 8.41 9.89 0.02
CA ARG A 27 8.18 11.04 0.91
C ARG A 27 7.02 10.84 1.86
N SER A 28 5.93 10.21 1.41
CA SER A 28 4.77 9.94 2.25
C SER A 28 5.10 8.89 3.32
N LEU A 29 5.61 7.73 2.90
CA LEU A 29 5.94 6.62 3.78
C LEU A 29 7.14 6.92 4.69
N GLY A 30 8.01 7.84 4.30
CA GLY A 30 9.13 8.33 5.11
C GLY A 30 8.68 9.03 6.41
N LYS A 31 7.45 9.55 6.47
CA LYS A 31 6.89 10.16 7.69
C LYS A 31 6.43 9.13 8.72
N ILE A 32 6.22 7.88 8.29
CA ILE A 32 5.80 6.79 9.16
C ILE A 32 7.03 6.32 9.92
N LYS A 33 6.97 6.26 11.26
CA LYS A 33 8.12 5.82 12.09
C LYS A 33 8.36 4.32 11.94
N THR A 34 7.31 3.53 12.14
CA THR A 34 7.37 2.05 12.18
C THR A 34 6.48 1.47 11.09
N LYS A 35 6.98 0.48 10.34
CA LYS A 35 6.22 -0.25 9.32
C LYS A 35 6.23 -1.73 9.70
N ILE A 36 5.05 -2.34 9.79
CA ILE A 36 4.89 -3.74 10.15
C ILE A 36 4.25 -4.43 8.94
N GLY A 37 4.93 -5.44 8.40
CA GLY A 37 4.40 -6.28 7.34
C GLY A 37 3.81 -7.56 7.92
N VAL A 38 2.56 -7.86 7.59
CA VAL A 38 1.89 -9.11 7.95
C VAL A 38 1.73 -9.93 6.68
N TYR A 39 2.39 -11.09 6.61
CA TYR A 39 2.42 -11.96 5.42
C TYR A 39 1.98 -13.38 5.79
N SER A 40 1.41 -14.10 4.82
CA SER A 40 1.05 -15.52 4.99
C SER A 40 1.39 -16.33 3.74
N ALA A 41 1.86 -17.57 3.93
CA ALA A 41 2.19 -18.48 2.82
C ALA A 41 0.96 -19.11 2.14
N LYS A 42 -0.24 -18.98 2.72
CA LYS A 42 -1.47 -19.62 2.23
C LYS A 42 -2.70 -18.75 2.53
N GLY A 43 -3.72 -18.81 1.66
CA GLY A 43 -5.00 -18.16 1.89
C GLY A 43 -5.77 -18.76 3.08
N GLY A 44 -6.57 -17.95 3.77
CA GLY A 44 -7.46 -18.41 4.85
C GLY A 44 -6.82 -18.57 6.23
N VAL A 45 -5.53 -18.26 6.42
CA VAL A 45 -4.84 -18.40 7.72
C VAL A 45 -5.08 -17.23 8.70
N GLY A 46 -5.98 -16.31 8.37
CA GLY A 46 -6.31 -15.16 9.24
C GLY A 46 -5.33 -13.98 9.16
N LYS A 47 -4.53 -13.86 8.09
CA LYS A 47 -3.59 -12.73 7.88
C LYS A 47 -4.24 -11.35 8.13
N THR A 48 -5.39 -11.11 7.50
CA THR A 48 -6.13 -9.84 7.63
C THR A 48 -6.66 -9.65 9.04
N THR A 49 -7.18 -10.71 9.68
CA THR A 49 -7.65 -10.68 11.07
C THR A 49 -6.52 -10.28 12.03
N VAL A 50 -5.33 -10.85 11.86
CA VAL A 50 -4.17 -10.48 12.68
C VAL A 50 -3.75 -9.04 12.43
N ALA A 51 -3.70 -8.60 11.16
CA ALA A 51 -3.33 -7.24 10.81
C ALA A 51 -4.29 -6.19 11.40
N VAL A 52 -5.61 -6.44 11.31
CA VAL A 52 -6.64 -5.54 11.85
C VAL A 52 -6.56 -5.47 13.37
N ASN A 53 -6.51 -6.62 14.06
CA ASN A 53 -6.44 -6.62 15.53
C ASN A 53 -5.15 -5.98 16.06
N LEU A 54 -4.02 -6.18 15.37
CA LEU A 54 -2.78 -5.50 15.73
C LEU A 54 -2.91 -3.98 15.56
N ALA A 55 -3.54 -3.52 14.48
CA ALA A 55 -3.78 -2.10 14.26
C ALA A 55 -4.71 -1.50 15.32
N ALA A 56 -5.80 -2.18 15.66
CA ALA A 56 -6.74 -1.79 16.70
C ALA A 56 -6.05 -1.69 18.07
N TYR A 57 -5.29 -2.71 18.46
CA TYR A 57 -4.53 -2.71 19.70
C TYR A 57 -3.54 -1.54 19.78
N LEU A 58 -2.78 -1.26 18.71
CA LEU A 58 -1.85 -0.14 18.68
C LEU A 58 -2.59 1.22 18.74
N ALA A 59 -3.76 1.32 18.12
CA ALA A 59 -4.58 2.52 18.22
C ALA A 59 -5.11 2.72 19.66
N GLU A 60 -5.57 1.67 20.33
CA GLU A 60 -5.98 1.71 21.75
C GLU A 60 -4.83 2.12 22.68
N LYS A 61 -3.59 1.78 22.34
CA LYS A 61 -2.39 2.25 23.06
C LYS A 61 -2.01 3.71 22.76
N GLY A 62 -2.80 4.42 21.95
CA GLY A 62 -2.63 5.84 21.64
C GLY A 62 -1.67 6.13 20.49
N TYR A 63 -1.26 5.12 19.71
CA TYR A 63 -0.44 5.36 18.52
C TYR A 63 -1.30 5.84 17.34
N LYS A 64 -0.71 6.68 16.48
CA LYS A 64 -1.30 6.98 15.16
C LYS A 64 -1.02 5.82 14.22
N VAL A 65 -2.06 5.05 13.92
CA VAL A 65 -1.97 3.82 13.12
C VAL A 65 -2.67 4.03 11.77
N GLY A 66 -2.08 3.47 10.72
CA GLY A 66 -2.75 3.28 9.44
C GLY A 66 -2.66 1.82 9.04
N LEU A 67 -3.73 1.27 8.49
CA LEU A 67 -3.76 -0.07 7.91
C LEU A 67 -3.78 0.05 6.39
N LEU A 68 -2.86 -0.63 5.73
CA LEU A 68 -2.79 -0.72 4.26
C LEU A 68 -2.94 -2.18 3.89
N ASP A 69 -4.00 -2.50 3.15
CA ASP A 69 -4.13 -3.80 2.51
C ASP A 69 -3.35 -3.78 1.20
N ALA A 70 -2.39 -4.70 1.06
CA ALA A 70 -1.56 -4.83 -0.13
C ALA A 70 -1.93 -6.09 -0.95
N ASP A 71 -2.98 -6.82 -0.54
CA ASP A 71 -3.57 -7.87 -1.36
C ASP A 71 -4.34 -7.22 -2.53
N ILE A 72 -3.76 -7.26 -3.72
CA ILE A 72 -4.34 -6.74 -4.97
C ILE A 72 -5.54 -7.58 -5.43
N ASP A 73 -5.60 -8.86 -5.07
CA ASP A 73 -6.57 -9.81 -5.63
C ASP A 73 -7.88 -9.92 -4.81
N THR A 74 -7.89 -9.52 -3.53
CA THR A 74 -9.08 -9.54 -2.65
C THR A 74 -8.94 -8.51 -1.52
N PRO A 75 -9.47 -7.28 -1.67
CA PRO A 75 -9.39 -6.26 -0.62
C PRO A 75 -10.41 -6.57 0.49
N ASN A 76 -9.99 -7.23 1.56
CA ASN A 76 -10.87 -7.64 2.66
C ASN A 76 -10.74 -6.72 3.89
N ALA A 77 -9.72 -5.85 3.94
CA ALA A 77 -9.53 -4.97 5.09
C ALA A 77 -10.68 -3.98 5.37
N PRO A 78 -11.33 -3.33 4.38
CA PRO A 78 -12.44 -2.42 4.64
C PRO A 78 -13.65 -3.12 5.27
N GLU A 79 -13.93 -4.36 4.86
CA GLU A 79 -15.04 -5.17 5.34
C GLU A 79 -14.85 -5.55 6.81
N VAL A 80 -13.62 -5.94 7.21
CA VAL A 80 -13.31 -6.31 8.60
C VAL A 80 -13.30 -5.09 9.54
N LEU A 81 -13.01 -3.91 9.02
CA LEU A 81 -13.04 -2.66 9.78
C LEU A 81 -14.45 -2.08 9.95
N GLY A 82 -15.48 -2.69 9.34
CA GLY A 82 -16.86 -2.21 9.40
C GLY A 82 -17.06 -0.82 8.81
N SER A 83 -16.13 -0.36 7.97
CA SER A 83 -16.21 0.94 7.30
C SER A 83 -17.05 0.82 6.04
N ASP A 84 -18.37 0.72 6.20
CA ASP A 84 -19.29 1.19 5.18
C ASP A 84 -19.10 2.70 5.10
N ALA A 85 -18.64 3.18 3.94
CA ALA A 85 -18.48 4.60 3.67
C ALA A 85 -19.86 5.28 3.70
N HIS A 86 -20.19 5.90 4.83
CA HIS A 86 -21.24 6.91 4.97
C HIS A 86 -20.62 8.26 5.35
#